data_AF-A0A7X9GWI3-F1
#
_entry.id   AF-A0A7X9GWI3-F1
#
_cell.length_a   1.000
_cell.length_b   1.000
_cell.length_c   1.000
_cell.angle_alpha   90.00
_cell.angle_beta   90.00
_cell.angle_gamma   90.00
#
_symmetry.space_group_name_H-M   'P 1'
#
loop_
_entity.id
_entity.type
_entity.pdbx_description
1 polymer ?
#
loop_
_entity_poly.entity_id
_entity_poly.type
_entity_poly.pdbx_seq_one_letter_code
_entity_poly.pdbx_strand_id
1 'polypeptide(L)' 'NIRDGAKIGFIYDFEIDLENGRVMAIVVPGTGRVLGIFGKNNDYLIDWQDIVRIGTDAILVNTDIFD' A
#
# COMPACT_ATOMS: atom_id res chain seq x y z
N ASN A 1 2.34 7.65 5.90
CA ASN A 1 2.79 8.43 4.72
C ASN A 1 3.67 9.57 5.24
N ILE A 2 4.82 9.81 4.63
CA ILE A 2 5.76 10.85 5.10
C ILE A 2 5.27 12.28 4.80
N ARG A 3 4.31 12.44 3.90
CA ARG A 3 3.73 13.74 3.51
C ARG A 3 2.88 14.36 4.62
N ASP A 4 2.08 13.53 5.30
CA ASP A 4 1.00 13.95 6.20
C ASP A 4 1.00 13.20 7.56
N GLY A 5 1.83 12.18 7.72
CA GLY A 5 1.85 11.31 8.89
C GLY A 5 0.72 10.28 8.95
N ALA A 6 -0.13 10.18 7.92
CA ALA A 6 -1.30 9.30 7.94
C ALA A 6 -0.91 7.81 7.95
N LYS A 7 -1.65 7.00 8.73
CA LYS A 7 -1.58 5.54 8.67
C LYS A 7 -2.43 5.04 7.50
N ILE A 8 -1.77 4.48 6.48
CA ILE A 8 -2.43 3.99 5.26
C ILE A 8 -3.20 2.69 5.53
N GLY A 9 -2.56 1.74 6.22
CA GLY A 9 -3.14 0.42 6.47
C GLY A 9 -2.07 -0.57 6.90
N PHE A 10 -2.40 -1.86 6.81
CA PHE A 10 -1.46 -2.96 6.98
C PHE A 10 -1.15 -3.58 5.62
N ILE A 11 0.08 -4.08 5.45
CA ILE A 11 0.43 -4.85 4.25
C ILE A 11 -0.36 -6.15 4.28
N TYR A 12 -1.01 -6.45 3.16
CA TYR A 12 -1.77 -7.67 2.95
C TYR A 12 -1.00 -8.66 2.06
N ASP A 13 -0.37 -8.16 0.99
CA ASP A 13 0.37 -8.98 0.01
C ASP A 13 1.48 -8.17 -0.69
N PHE A 14 2.22 -8.82 -1.59
CA PHE A 14 3.26 -8.24 -2.43
C PHE A 14 3.02 -8.53 -3.91
N GLU A 15 3.23 -7.53 -4.76
CA GLU A 15 3.35 -7.75 -6.20
C GLU A 15 4.80 -8.10 -6.53
N ILE A 16 5.01 -9.21 -7.24
CA ILE A 16 6.33 -9.77 -7.50
C ILE A 16 6.50 -9.97 -9.01
N ASP A 17 7.59 -9.45 -9.56
CA ASP A 17 8.11 -9.86 -10.86
C ASP A 17 8.77 -11.23 -10.70
N LEU A 18 8.12 -12.26 -11.24
CA LEU A 18 8.56 -13.65 -11.14
C LEU A 18 9.74 -13.98 -12.06
N GLU A 19 9.96 -13.21 -13.13
CA GLU A 19 11.09 -13.42 -14.03
C GLU A 19 12.39 -12.94 -13.39
N ASN A 20 12.34 -11.78 -12.74
CA ASN A 20 13.51 -11.15 -12.13
C ASN A 20 13.63 -11.38 -10.61
N GLY A 21 12.61 -11.96 -9.97
CA GLY A 21 12.58 -12.21 -8.53
C GLY A 21 12.56 -10.93 -7.70
N ARG A 22 11.89 -9.87 -8.16
CA ARG A 22 11.87 -8.55 -7.52
C ARG A 22 10.47 -8.21 -7.02
N VAL A 23 10.41 -7.59 -5.84
CA VAL A 23 9.17 -7.00 -5.35
C VAL A 23 8.93 -5.69 -6.11
N MET A 24 7.75 -5.56 -6.68
CA MET A 24 7.32 -4.40 -7.46
C MET A 24 6.48 -3.44 -6.62
N ALA A 25 5.61 -3.96 -5.76
CA ALA A 25 4.75 -3.15 -4.89
C ALA A 25 4.32 -3.92 -3.63
N ILE A 26 3.89 -3.19 -2.61
CA ILE A 26 3.15 -3.73 -1.46
C ILE A 26 1.67 -3.46 -1.65
N VAL A 27 0.83 -4.45 -1.32
CA VAL A 27 -0.61 -4.35 -1.40
C VAL A 27 -1.15 -3.97 -0.02
N VAL A 28 -1.91 -2.89 0.04
CA VAL A 28 -2.61 -2.42 1.25
C VAL A 28 -4.11 -2.46 0.99
N PRO A 29 -4.92 -3.13 1.83
CA PRO A 29 -6.36 -3.21 1.60
C PRO A 29 -7.00 -1.82 1.54
N GLY A 30 -7.82 -1.62 0.52
CA GLY A 30 -8.65 -0.42 0.44
C GLY A 30 -9.62 -0.33 1.61
N THR A 31 -9.99 0.88 2.06
CA THR A 31 -11.06 1.02 3.05
C THR A 31 -12.39 0.58 2.44
N GLY A 32 -12.80 -0.65 2.74
CA GLY A 32 -14.13 -1.16 2.39
C GLY A 32 -15.19 -0.28 3.05
N ARG A 33 -16.11 0.28 2.26
CA ARG A 33 -17.25 0.99 2.84
C ARG A 33 -18.04 0.00 3.69
N VAL A 34 -18.15 0.31 4.97
CA VAL A 34 -19.25 -0.18 5.81
C VAL A 34 -20.54 0.16 5.05
N LEU A 35 -21.37 -0.84 4.72
CA LEU A 35 -22.64 -0.75 3.96
C LEU A 35 -22.59 -1.08 2.44
N GLY A 36 -22.15 -2.28 2.08
CA GLY A 36 -22.90 -3.20 1.20
C GLY A 36 -23.44 -2.77 -0.19
N ILE A 37 -22.99 -1.68 -0.80
CA ILE A 37 -23.57 -1.18 -2.07
C ILE A 37 -22.47 -0.88 -3.09
N PHE A 38 -22.20 -1.86 -3.95
CA PHE A 38 -21.63 -1.79 -5.32
C PHE A 38 -20.45 -0.85 -5.60
N GLY A 39 -19.28 -1.12 -5.03
CA GLY A 39 -18.01 -0.58 -5.53
C GLY A 39 -16.92 -1.65 -5.46
N LYS A 40 -16.09 -1.79 -6.50
CA LYS A 40 -14.91 -2.67 -6.47
C LYS A 40 -14.03 -2.27 -5.28
N ASN A 41 -13.64 -3.24 -4.46
CA ASN A 41 -12.57 -3.07 -3.49
C ASN A 41 -11.31 -2.73 -4.29
N ASN A 42 -10.87 -1.48 -4.24
CA ASN A 42 -9.60 -1.10 -4.84
C ASN A 42 -8.58 -1.15 -3.73
N ASP A 43 -7.83 -2.26 -3.70
CA ASP A 43 -6.60 -2.31 -2.91
C ASP A 43 -5.64 -1.26 -3.43
N TYR A 44 -4.87 -0.69 -2.51
CA TYR A 44 -3.83 0.27 -2.83
C TYR A 44 -2.55 -0.48 -3.12
N LEU A 45 -1.95 -0.18 -4.27
CA LEU A 45 -0.58 -0.59 -4.59
C LEU A 45 0.34 0.57 -4.22
N ILE A 46 1.31 0.28 -3.35
CA ILE A 46 2.40 1.21 -3.07
C ILE A 46 3.63 0.63 -3.74
N ASP A 47 4.12 1.31 -4.78
CA ASP A 47 5.29 0.88 -5.54
C ASP A 47 6.51 0.77 -4.63
N TRP A 48 7.39 -0.19 -4.92
CA TRP A 48 8.59 -0.43 -4.13
C TRP A 48 9.50 0.82 -4.06
N GLN A 49 9.51 1.63 -5.13
CA GLN A 49 10.24 2.89 -5.21
C GLN A 49 9.73 3.97 -4.24
N ASP A 50 8.47 3.85 -3.79
CA ASP A 50 7.85 4.79 -2.86
C ASP A 50 8.09 4.41 -1.39
N ILE A 51 8.70 3.23 -1.14
CA ILE A 51 9.13 2.82 0.19
C ILE A 51 10.37 3.60 0.58
N VAL A 52 10.21 4.49 1.56
CA VAL A 52 11.28 5.35 2.06
C VAL A 52 12.11 4.62 3.12
N ARG A 53 11.46 3.85 4.00
CA ARG A 53 12.14 3.11 5.07
C ARG A 53 11.30 1.95 5.56
N ILE A 54 11.94 0.79 5.73
CA ILE A 54 11.39 -0.36 6.45
C ILE A 54 11.95 -0.35 7.87
N GLY A 55 11.10 -0.04 8.84
CA GLY A 55 11.41 -0.15 10.27
C GLY A 55 10.92 -1.47 10.86
N THR A 56 11.20 -1.68 12.14
CA THR A 56 10.69 -2.81 12.92
C THR A 56 9.18 -2.72 13.15
N ASP A 57 8.67 -1.50 13.33
CA ASP A 57 7.29 -1.26 13.75
C ASP A 57 6.41 -0.68 12.64
N ALA A 58 7.02 0.00 11.67
CA ALA A 58 6.32 0.68 10.60
C ALA A 58 7.18 0.76 9.33
N ILE A 59 6.49 0.83 8.19
CA ILE A 59 7.08 1.14 6.90
C ILE A 59 6.65 2.55 6.53
N LEU A 60 7.64 3.41 6.27
CA LEU A 60 7.42 4.77 5.81
C LEU A 60 7.40 4.78 4.28
N VAL A 61 6.39 5.43 3.72
CA VAL A 61 6.16 5.53 2.28
C VAL A 61 5.87 6.98 1.91
N ASN A 62 6.16 7.35 0.67
CA ASN A 62 5.86 8.64 0.08
C ASN A 62 4.89 8.44 -1.09
N THR A 63 3.60 8.73 -0.88
CA THR A 63 2.57 8.39 -1.85
C THR A 63 1.39 9.36 -1.79
N ASP A 64 0.64 9.45 -2.88
CA ASP A 64 -0.42 10.43 -3.12
C ASP A 64 -1.81 9.75 -3.05
N ILE A 65 -1.88 8.52 -2.54
CA ILE A 65 -3.08 7.66 -2.51
C ILE A 65 -4.30 8.28 -1.83
N PHE A 66 -4.12 9.32 -1.00
CA PHE A 66 -5.20 10.00 -0.28
C PHE A 66 -5.44 11.45 -0.72
N ASP A 67 -4.71 11.94 -1.72
CA ASP A 67 -4.91 13.26 -2.33
C ASP A 67 -5.90 13.20 -3.51
#